data_AF-A0A8J3PP55-F1
#
_entry.id   AF-A0A8J3PP55-F1
#
_cell.length_a   1.000
_cell.length_b   1.000
_cell.length_c   1.000
_cell.angle_alpha   90.00
_cell.angle_beta   90.00
_cell.angle_gamma   90.00
#
_symmetry.space_group_name_H-M   'P 1'
#
loop_
_entity.id
_entity.type
_entity.pdbx_description
1 polymer ?
#
loop_
_entity_poly.entity_id
_entity_poly.type
_entity_poly.pdbx_seq_one_letter_code
_entity_poly.pdbx_strand_id
1 'polypeptide(L)'
;MALIGFLGAGLGSPPPTALMVTALADARRSVAARLQFNQPTSEWLAEETRAGGIRENAAVPAVMEMGSRRQPIADAYQLRHPDRIRELTGLLAVLKQA
;
A
#
# COMPACT_ATOMS: atom_id res chain seq x y z
N MET A 1 9.29 -6.66 -9.49
CA MET A 1 10.12 -6.59 -8.27
C MET A 1 9.83 -5.35 -7.42
N ALA A 2 9.52 -4.18 -8.00
CA ALA A 2 9.24 -2.95 -7.24
C ALA A 2 8.09 -3.08 -6.22
N LEU A 3 7.01 -3.82 -6.54
CA LEU A 3 5.93 -4.10 -5.59
C LEU A 3 6.41 -4.87 -4.36
N ILE A 4 7.18 -5.95 -4.54
CA ILE A 4 7.77 -6.72 -3.43
C ILE A 4 8.75 -5.86 -2.62
N GLY A 5 9.56 -5.04 -3.29
CA GLY A 5 10.45 -4.09 -2.63
C GLY A 5 9.69 -3.08 -1.76
N PHE A 6 8.56 -2.56 -2.26
CA PHE A 6 7.69 -1.68 -1.49
C PHE A 6 7.06 -2.39 -0.29
N LEU A 7 6.58 -3.63 -0.46
CA LEU A 7 5.98 -4.41 0.64
C LEU A 7 6.97 -4.65 1.80
N GLY A 8 8.25 -4.79 1.49
CA GLY A 8 9.32 -4.95 2.48
C GLY A 8 9.90 -3.66 3.05
N ALA A 9 9.50 -2.48 2.55
CA ALA A 9 10.15 -1.21 2.84
C ALA A 9 10.04 -0.83 4.33
N GLY A 10 11.13 -0.36 4.91
CA GLY A 10 11.19 0.08 6.32
C GLY A 10 11.02 -1.02 7.36
N LEU A 11 11.07 -2.29 6.96
CA LEU A 11 11.09 -3.43 7.88
C LEU A 11 12.53 -3.81 8.19
N GLY A 12 12.86 -4.10 9.47
CA GLY A 12 14.22 -4.45 9.89
C GLY A 12 14.79 -5.71 9.23
N SER A 13 13.91 -6.57 8.71
CA SER A 13 14.26 -7.64 7.77
C SER A 13 13.07 -7.87 6.84
N PRO A 14 13.29 -8.14 5.53
CA PRO A 14 12.22 -8.39 4.60
C PRO A 14 11.45 -9.66 5.02
N PRO A 15 10.12 -9.60 5.17
CA PRO A 15 9.32 -10.78 5.46
C PRO A 15 9.40 -11.80 4.31
N PRO A 16 9.00 -13.06 4.54
CA PRO A 16 8.86 -14.03 3.47
C PRO A 16 7.94 -13.49 2.37
N THR A 17 8.29 -13.71 1.09
CA THR A 17 7.48 -13.26 -0.05
C THR A 17 6.03 -13.71 0.04
N ALA A 18 5.79 -14.95 0.50
CA ALA A 18 4.44 -15.48 0.71
C ALA A 18 3.61 -14.63 1.68
N LEU A 19 4.23 -14.15 2.78
CA LEU A 19 3.54 -13.29 3.74
C LEU A 19 3.21 -11.93 3.13
N MET A 20 4.14 -11.34 2.38
CA MET A 20 3.92 -10.06 1.69
C MET A 20 2.80 -10.15 0.66
N VAL A 21 2.78 -11.22 -0.14
CA VAL A 21 1.72 -11.47 -1.12
C VAL A 21 0.37 -11.71 -0.45
N THR A 22 0.34 -12.45 0.67
CA THR A 22 -0.89 -12.70 1.44
C THR A 22 -1.45 -11.40 2.02
N ALA A 23 -0.60 -10.59 2.66
CA ALA A 23 -1.01 -9.29 3.20
C ALA A 23 -1.60 -8.37 2.12
N LEU A 24 -0.98 -8.33 0.93
CA LEU A 24 -1.50 -7.55 -0.20
C LEU A 24 -2.85 -8.09 -0.71
N ALA A 25 -2.99 -9.42 -0.81
CA ALA A 25 -4.25 -10.03 -1.22
C ALA A 25 -5.39 -9.70 -0.24
N ASP A 26 -5.12 -9.75 1.07
CA ASP A 26 -6.09 -9.42 2.11
C ASP A 26 -6.45 -7.93 2.10
N ALA A 27 -5.47 -7.04 1.89
CA ALA A 27 -5.70 -5.61 1.72
C ALA A 27 -6.61 -5.33 0.51
N ARG A 28 -6.35 -5.97 -0.64
CA ARG A 28 -7.19 -5.85 -1.84
C ARG A 28 -8.61 -6.36 -1.62
N ARG A 29 -8.78 -7.51 -0.96
CA ARG A 29 -10.11 -8.03 -0.58
C ARG A 29 -10.85 -7.05 0.33
N SER A 30 -10.16 -6.45 1.29
CA SER A 30 -10.75 -5.47 2.20
C SER A 30 -11.21 -4.21 1.47
N VAL A 31 -10.40 -3.70 0.54
CA VAL A 31 -10.79 -2.57 -0.33
C VAL A 31 -12.00 -2.95 -1.19
N ALA A 32 -11.98 -4.12 -1.84
CA ALA A 32 -13.09 -4.57 -2.68
C ALA A 32 -14.39 -4.71 -1.89
N ALA A 33 -14.36 -5.31 -0.70
CA ALA A 33 -15.52 -5.42 0.18
C ALA A 33 -16.05 -4.05 0.57
N ARG A 34 -15.18 -3.10 0.94
CA ARG A 34 -15.58 -1.73 1.28
C ARG A 34 -16.23 -1.02 0.11
N LEU A 35 -15.69 -1.17 -1.10
CA LEU A 35 -16.29 -0.62 -2.32
C LEU A 35 -17.67 -1.21 -2.61
N GLN A 36 -17.81 -2.53 -2.45
CA GLN A 36 -19.10 -3.23 -2.61
C GLN A 36 -20.17 -2.70 -1.65
N PHE A 37 -19.79 -2.33 -0.43
CA PHE A 37 -20.71 -1.80 0.59
C PHE A 37 -20.73 -0.26 0.67
N ASN A 38 -20.15 0.44 -0.31
CA ASN A 38 -20.03 1.91 -0.35
C ASN A 38 -19.43 2.52 0.95
N GLN A 39 -18.50 1.80 1.57
CA GLN A 39 -17.82 2.22 2.79
C GLN A 39 -16.55 3.03 2.46
N PRO A 40 -16.18 4.02 3.29
CA PRO A 40 -14.99 4.81 3.08
C PRO A 40 -13.71 3.96 3.24
N THR A 41 -12.85 3.98 2.22
CA THR A 41 -11.53 3.34 2.27
C THR A 41 -10.49 4.19 3.01
N SER A 42 -10.76 5.49 3.21
CA SER A 42 -9.86 6.41 3.90
C SER A 42 -9.74 6.15 5.40
N GLU A 43 -10.85 5.85 6.07
CA GLU A 43 -10.86 5.53 7.50
C GLU A 43 -10.10 4.23 7.78
N TRP A 44 -10.36 3.20 6.98
CA TRP A 44 -9.61 1.95 7.02
C TRP A 44 -8.12 2.13 6.75
N LEU A 45 -7.76 2.90 5.73
CA LEU A 45 -6.35 3.16 5.44
C LEU A 45 -5.67 3.88 6.61
N ALA A 46 -6.37 4.80 7.29
CA ALA A 46 -5.84 5.45 8.49
C ALA A 46 -5.58 4.45 9.63
N GLU A 47 -6.44 3.44 9.81
CA GLU A 47 -6.24 2.36 10.78
C GLU A 47 -5.04 1.48 10.41
N GLU A 48 -4.96 1.03 9.16
CA GLU A 48 -3.87 0.16 8.69
C GLU A 48 -2.51 0.87 8.71
N THR A 49 -2.49 2.20 8.56
CA THR A 49 -1.26 3.01 8.59
C THR A 49 -0.84 3.46 10.00
N ARG A 50 -1.67 3.29 11.03
CA ARG A 50 -1.40 3.80 12.40
C ARG A 50 -0.17 3.15 13.05
N ALA A 51 -0.01 1.83 12.90
CA ALA A 51 1.09 1.08 13.50
C ALA A 51 2.27 0.84 12.54
N GLY A 52 2.10 1.18 11.26
CA GLY A 52 3.06 0.92 10.21
C GLY A 52 3.31 -0.56 9.92
N GLY A 53 4.38 -0.84 9.19
CA GLY A 53 4.87 -2.19 8.90
C GLY A 53 4.15 -2.87 7.73
N ILE A 54 4.08 -4.20 7.75
CA ILE A 54 3.60 -4.96 6.57
C ILE A 54 2.13 -4.67 6.23
N ARG A 55 1.31 -4.35 7.22
CA ARG A 55 -0.11 -3.98 7.00
C ARG A 55 -0.24 -2.65 6.28
N GLU A 56 0.51 -1.63 6.72
CA GLU A 56 0.62 -0.35 6.02
C GLU A 56 1.13 -0.55 4.60
N ASN A 57 2.24 -1.27 4.44
CA ASN A 57 2.89 -1.47 3.16
C ASN A 57 1.98 -2.22 2.17
N ALA A 58 1.03 -3.04 2.64
CA ALA A 58 0.03 -3.72 1.83
C ALA A 58 -1.23 -2.86 1.56
N ALA A 59 -1.68 -2.07 2.54
CA ALA A 59 -2.89 -1.25 2.42
C ALA A 59 -2.71 -0.08 1.44
N VAL A 60 -1.54 0.56 1.45
CA VAL A 60 -1.22 1.69 0.57
C VAL A 60 -1.36 1.33 -0.92
N PRO A 61 -0.68 0.29 -1.46
CA PRO A 61 -0.83 -0.10 -2.86
C PRO A 61 -2.26 -0.54 -3.19
N ALA A 62 -2.95 -1.25 -2.28
CA ALA A 62 -4.34 -1.67 -2.50
C ALA A 62 -5.30 -0.49 -2.72
N VAL A 63 -5.10 0.64 -2.03
CA VAL A 63 -5.89 1.86 -2.26
C VAL A 63 -5.41 2.62 -3.50
N MET A 64 -4.10 2.66 -3.78
CA MET A 64 -3.54 3.32 -4.97
C MET A 64 -3.96 2.68 -6.29
N GLU A 65 -4.30 1.39 -6.28
CA GLU A 65 -4.86 0.65 -7.41
C GLU A 65 -6.22 1.21 -7.87
N MET A 66 -6.93 1.94 -7.00
CA MET A 66 -8.23 2.57 -7.33
C MET A 66 -8.13 3.77 -8.30
N GLY A 67 -6.92 4.13 -8.76
CA GLY A 67 -6.68 5.16 -9.78
C GLY A 67 -6.90 6.59 -9.30
N SER A 68 -8.13 6.96 -8.97
CA SER A 68 -8.53 8.31 -8.53
C SER A 68 -7.87 8.75 -7.22
N ARG A 69 -7.43 7.80 -6.39
CA ARG A 69 -6.76 8.06 -5.10
C ARG A 69 -5.24 7.92 -5.16
N ARG A 70 -4.66 7.59 -6.31
CA ARG A 70 -3.24 7.23 -6.42
C ARG A 70 -2.30 8.36 -6.01
N GLN A 71 -2.44 9.55 -6.59
CA GLN A 71 -1.55 10.68 -6.31
C GLN A 71 -1.72 11.23 -4.88
N PRO A 72 -2.94 11.49 -4.37
CA PRO A 72 -3.10 11.99 -3.01
C PRO A 72 -2.53 11.05 -1.94
N ILE A 73 -2.68 9.72 -2.12
CA ILE A 73 -2.11 8.74 -1.18
C ILE A 73 -0.59 8.68 -1.31
N ALA A 74 -0.03 8.86 -2.51
CA ALA A 74 1.41 8.89 -2.72
C ALA A 74 2.06 10.10 -2.03
N ASP A 75 1.47 11.27 -2.19
CA ASP A 75 1.95 12.50 -1.55
C ASP A 75 1.91 12.37 -0.03
N ALA A 76 0.81 11.84 0.52
CA ALA A 76 0.67 11.60 1.96
C ALA A 76 1.67 10.55 2.47
N TYR A 77 1.93 9.48 1.71
CA TYR A 77 2.91 8.46 2.07
C TYR A 77 4.33 9.00 2.05
N GLN A 78 4.68 9.81 1.05
CA GLN A 78 6.00 10.45 0.93
C GLN A 78 6.26 11.42 2.09
N LEU A 79 5.27 12.20 2.51
CA LEU A 79 5.40 13.10 3.66
C LEU A 79 5.68 12.34 4.96
N ARG A 80 5.11 11.14 5.11
CA ARG A 80 5.27 10.31 6.31
C ARG A 80 6.57 9.48 6.30
N HIS A 81 6.99 9.03 5.13
CA HIS A 81 8.14 8.13 4.94
C HIS A 81 9.09 8.68 3.86
N PRO A 82 9.77 9.81 4.11
CA PRO A 82 10.68 10.40 3.13
C PRO A 82 11.87 9.48 2.79
N ASP A 83 12.22 8.55 3.68
CA ASP A 83 13.24 7.52 3.48
C ASP A 83 12.82 6.45 2.45
N ARG A 84 11.52 6.29 2.16
CA ARG A 84 10.97 5.25 1.27
C ARG A 84 10.61 5.75 -0.14
N ILE A 85 11.12 6.93 -0.53
CA ILE A 85 10.79 7.57 -1.81
C ILE A 85 11.17 6.69 -3.00
N ARG A 86 12.28 5.95 -2.92
CA ARG A 86 12.76 5.09 -4.01
C ARG A 86 11.74 3.97 -4.28
N GLU A 87 11.29 3.30 -3.24
CA GLU A 87 10.34 2.20 -3.29
C GLU A 87 8.97 2.71 -3.77
N LEU A 88 8.52 3.86 -3.24
CA LEU A 88 7.28 4.52 -3.68
C LEU A 88 7.32 4.86 -5.18
N THR A 89 8.42 5.42 -5.66
CA THR A 89 8.59 5.76 -7.08
C THR A 89 8.53 4.51 -7.96
N GLY A 90 9.19 3.43 -7.53
CA GLY A 90 9.14 2.14 -8.22
C GLY A 90 7.73 1.55 -8.27
N LEU A 91 6.97 1.64 -7.16
CA LEU A 91 5.58 1.21 -7.12
C LEU A 91 4.71 2.03 -8.09
N LEU A 92 4.82 3.36 -8.07
CA LEU A 92 4.04 4.23 -8.96
C LEU A 92 4.32 3.96 -10.44
N ALA A 93 5.56 3.65 -10.80
CA ALA A 93 5.90 3.26 -12.17
C ALA A 93 5.18 1.97 -12.59
N VAL A 94 5.10 0.97 -11.71
CA VAL A 94 4.34 -0.27 -11.97
C VAL A 94 2.85 0.00 -12.08
N LEU A 95 2.27 0.79 -11.17
CA LEU A 95 0.83 1.06 -11.16
C LEU A 95 0.38 1.95 -12.34
N LYS A 96 1.25 2.77 -12.93
CA LYS A 96 0.95 3.55 -14.15
C LYS A 96 0.89 2.69 -15.42
N GLN A 97 1.45 1.48 -15.39
CA GLN A 97 1.44 0.53 -16.50
C GLN A 97 0.28 -0.47 -16.43
N ALA A 98 -0.47 -0.48 -15.33
CA ALA A 98 -1.63 -1.33 -15.06
C ALA A 98 -2.93 -0.53 -15.13
#